data_AF-A0A5N8ZED5-F1
#
_entry.id   AF-A0A5N8ZED5-F1
#
_cell.length_a   1.000
_cell.length_b   1.000
_cell.length_c   1.000
_cell.angle_alpha   90.00
_cell.angle_beta   90.00
_cell.angle_gamma   90.00
#
_symmetry.space_group_name_H-M   'P 1'
#
loop_
_entity.id
_entity.type
_entity.pdbx_description
1 polymer ?
#
loop_
_entity_poly.entity_id
_entity_poly.type
_entity_poly.pdbx_seq_one_letter_code
_entity_poly.pdbx_strand_id
1 'polypeptide(L)'
;MSSKGTGYSLALGIVVAFIGYILWQITIGLDTKSDDITTILTNSGDGSAMIQASSILICVGLVVHLTGLISTRGTGAGSMESIGILSIAAAIALWVANIGLGISLAEMGEKFTAAMAGAAAGNAEAAATASTIGTAGGFAQA
;
A
#
# COMPACT_ATOMS: atom_id res chain seq x y z
N MET A 1 -11.65 -3.68 -27.21
CA MET A 1 -10.93 -4.88 -26.72
C MET A 1 -11.74 -6.11 -27.10
N SER A 2 -11.14 -7.28 -27.30
CA SER A 2 -11.93 -8.51 -27.51
C SER A 2 -12.63 -8.92 -26.21
N SER A 3 -13.75 -9.65 -26.29
CA SER A 3 -14.49 -10.13 -25.11
C SER A 3 -13.59 -10.91 -24.13
N LYS A 4 -12.68 -11.76 -24.66
CA LYS A 4 -11.67 -12.46 -23.84
C LYS A 4 -10.72 -11.49 -23.15
N GLY A 5 -10.21 -10.47 -23.86
CA GLY A 5 -9.35 -9.45 -23.28
C GLY A 5 -10.04 -8.67 -22.16
N THR A 6 -11.31 -8.30 -22.35
CA THR A 6 -12.15 -7.66 -21.32
C THR A 6 -12.27 -8.53 -20.08
N GLY A 7 -12.61 -9.81 -20.25
CA GLY A 7 -12.71 -10.76 -19.14
C GLY A 7 -11.40 -10.94 -18.38
N TYR A 8 -10.27 -11.08 -19.08
CA TYR A 8 -8.96 -11.23 -18.45
C TYR A 8 -8.55 -9.97 -17.69
N SER A 9 -8.65 -8.79 -18.28
CA SER A 9 -8.29 -7.55 -17.59
C SER A 9 -9.16 -7.31 -16.36
N LEU A 10 -10.47 -7.60 -16.45
CA LEU A 10 -11.40 -7.43 -15.33
C LEU A 10 -11.09 -8.41 -14.19
N ALA A 11 -10.91 -9.70 -14.46
CA ALA A 11 -10.73 -10.72 -13.43
C ALA A 11 -9.29 -10.78 -12.90
N LEU A 12 -8.28 -10.77 -13.78
CA LEU A 12 -6.88 -10.91 -13.36
C LEU A 12 -6.35 -9.64 -12.72
N GLY A 13 -6.77 -8.46 -13.18
CA GLY A 13 -6.35 -7.19 -12.60
C GLY A 13 -6.66 -7.12 -11.10
N ILE A 14 -7.89 -7.47 -10.71
CA ILE A 14 -8.29 -7.41 -9.30
C ILE A 14 -7.60 -8.49 -8.46
N VAL A 15 -7.37 -9.69 -9.02
CA VAL A 15 -6.62 -10.76 -8.33
C VAL A 15 -5.18 -10.33 -8.05
N VAL A 16 -4.50 -9.74 -9.04
CA VAL A 16 -3.13 -9.24 -8.87
C VAL A 16 -3.07 -8.12 -7.82
N ALA A 17 -4.03 -7.19 -7.86
CA ALA A 17 -4.11 -6.12 -6.87
C ALA A 17 -4.35 -6.67 -5.46
N PHE A 18 -5.23 -7.67 -5.33
CA PHE A 18 -5.53 -8.32 -4.06
C PHE A 18 -4.31 -9.06 -3.50
N ILE A 19 -3.56 -9.80 -4.33
CA ILE A 19 -2.32 -10.46 -3.91
C ILE A 19 -1.32 -9.42 -3.41
N GLY A 20 -1.13 -8.32 -4.15
CA GLY A 20 -0.27 -7.22 -3.69
C GLY A 20 -0.73 -6.67 -2.34
N TYR A 21 -2.03 -6.46 -2.16
CA TYR A 21 -2.57 -5.98 -0.88
C TYR A 21 -2.30 -6.96 0.28
N ILE A 22 -2.50 -8.26 0.08
CA ILE A 22 -2.19 -9.27 1.09
C ILE A 22 -0.70 -9.27 1.44
N LEU A 23 0.19 -9.23 0.44
CA LEU A 23 1.63 -9.14 0.65
C LEU A 23 2.00 -7.89 1.46
N TRP A 24 1.35 -6.76 1.19
CA TRP A 24 1.56 -5.54 1.98
C TRP A 24 1.11 -5.73 3.44
N GLN A 25 -0.10 -6.23 3.66
CA GLN A 25 -0.66 -6.43 5.02
C GLN A 25 0.17 -7.39 5.87
N ILE A 26 0.61 -8.53 5.31
CA ILE A 26 1.46 -9.48 6.05
C ILE A 26 2.85 -8.90 6.34
N THR A 27 3.35 -8.02 5.47
CA THR A 27 4.68 -7.41 5.63
C THR A 27 4.67 -6.37 6.74
N ILE A 28 3.64 -5.55 6.85
CA ILE A 28 3.50 -4.60 7.97
C ILE A 28 3.22 -5.36 9.28
N GLY A 29 2.48 -6.47 9.18
CA GLY A 29 2.06 -7.29 10.31
C GLY A 29 0.60 -7.04 10.67
N LEU A 30 -0.12 -8.13 10.96
CA LEU A 30 -1.55 -8.13 11.34
C LEU A 30 -1.75 -7.93 12.85
N ASP A 31 -0.87 -7.21 13.55
CA ASP A 31 -1.06 -6.99 14.98
C ASP A 31 -2.21 -6.00 15.20
N THR A 32 -3.27 -6.48 15.84
CA THR A 32 -4.54 -5.77 16.07
C THR A 32 -4.46 -4.63 17.09
N LYS A 33 -3.29 -4.41 17.69
CA LYS A 33 -3.03 -3.24 18.52
C LYS A 33 -2.74 -2.05 17.61
N SER A 34 -3.68 -1.12 17.54
CA SER A 34 -3.58 0.13 16.78
C SER A 34 -2.34 0.98 17.13
N ASP A 35 -1.68 0.65 18.22
CA ASP A 35 -0.66 1.39 18.94
C ASP A 35 0.75 0.78 18.86
N ASP A 36 0.92 -0.43 18.29
CA ASP A 36 2.26 -1.02 18.09
C ASP A 36 2.93 -0.55 16.80
N ILE A 37 3.17 0.76 16.74
CA ILE A 37 3.79 1.39 15.57
C ILE A 37 5.26 0.90 15.42
N THR A 38 5.89 0.27 16.44
CA THR A 38 7.34 0.00 16.53
C THR A 38 7.57 -1.25 15.75
N THR A 39 6.75 -2.26 16.02
CA THR A 39 6.62 -3.42 15.18
C THR A 39 6.28 -3.03 13.74
N ILE A 40 5.33 -2.11 13.53
CA ILE A 40 4.98 -1.64 12.17
C ILE A 40 6.18 -1.02 11.45
N LEU A 41 6.92 -0.10 12.07
CA LEU A 41 8.07 0.56 11.45
C LEU A 41 9.24 -0.40 11.25
N THR A 42 9.51 -1.27 12.23
CA THR A 42 10.55 -2.30 12.13
C THR A 42 10.24 -3.24 10.97
N ASN A 43 9.04 -3.81 10.93
CA ASN A 43 8.62 -4.71 9.86
C ASN A 43 8.59 -4.00 8.50
N SER A 44 8.19 -2.73 8.47
CA SER A 44 8.18 -1.93 7.23
C SER A 44 9.58 -1.65 6.70
N GLY A 45 10.57 -1.49 7.59
CA GLY A 45 11.98 -1.36 7.24
C GLY A 45 12.55 -2.68 6.75
N ASP A 46 12.40 -3.75 7.53
CA ASP A 46 12.91 -5.09 7.19
C ASP A 46 12.26 -5.66 5.92
N GLY A 47 10.99 -5.32 5.70
CA GLY A 47 10.19 -5.73 4.56
C GLY A 47 10.09 -4.70 3.43
N SER A 48 10.96 -3.68 3.40
CA SER A 48 10.82 -2.53 2.48
C SER A 48 10.70 -2.94 1.01
N ALA A 49 11.52 -3.89 0.57
CA ALA A 49 11.48 -4.45 -0.78
C ALA A 49 10.13 -5.13 -1.10
N MET A 50 9.54 -5.81 -0.12
CA MET A 50 8.22 -6.44 -0.26
C MET A 50 7.10 -5.39 -0.31
N ILE A 51 7.20 -4.31 0.48
CA ILE A 51 6.25 -3.19 0.41
C ILE A 51 6.32 -2.49 -0.96
N GLN A 52 7.52 -2.30 -1.51
CA GLN A 52 7.68 -1.75 -2.85
C GLN A 52 7.09 -2.68 -3.93
N ALA A 53 7.42 -3.98 -3.87
CA ALA A 53 6.89 -4.96 -4.83
C ALA A 53 5.37 -5.09 -4.77
N SER A 54 4.80 -5.15 -3.56
CA SER A 54 3.35 -5.17 -3.36
C SER A 54 2.67 -3.90 -3.85
N SER A 55 3.27 -2.73 -3.63
CA SER A 55 2.77 -1.45 -4.15
C SER A 55 2.67 -1.45 -5.67
N ILE A 56 3.67 -2.02 -6.36
CA ILE A 56 3.65 -2.17 -7.83
C ILE A 56 2.52 -3.11 -8.27
N LEU A 57 2.38 -4.27 -7.62
CA LEU A 57 1.32 -5.24 -7.94
C LEU A 57 -0.07 -4.63 -7.76
N ILE A 58 -0.28 -3.85 -6.71
CA ILE A 58 -1.53 -3.14 -6.45
C ILE A 58 -1.81 -2.13 -7.57
N CYS A 59 -0.88 -1.23 -7.86
CA CYS A 59 -1.07 -0.19 -8.86
C CYS A 59 -1.34 -0.78 -10.24
N VAL A 60 -0.52 -1.74 -10.68
CA VAL A 60 -0.69 -2.41 -11.97
C VAL A 60 -2.00 -3.19 -12.02
N GLY A 61 -2.30 -3.97 -10.98
CA GLY A 61 -3.52 -4.77 -10.90
C GLY A 61 -4.79 -3.90 -10.97
N LEU A 62 -4.84 -2.81 -10.20
CA LEU A 62 -5.99 -1.90 -10.20
C LEU A 62 -6.16 -1.17 -11.55
N VAL A 63 -5.07 -0.73 -12.19
CA VAL A 63 -5.13 -0.09 -13.52
C VAL A 63 -5.58 -1.07 -14.61
N VAL A 64 -5.11 -2.32 -14.56
CA VAL A 64 -5.57 -3.38 -15.47
C VAL A 64 -7.04 -3.70 -15.24
N HIS A 65 -7.47 -3.81 -13.98
CA HIS A 65 -8.88 -4.00 -13.62
C HIS A 65 -9.76 -2.87 -14.16
N LEU A 66 -9.33 -1.62 -13.98
CA LEU A 66 -10.03 -0.45 -14.50
C LEU A 66 -10.16 -0.48 -16.03
N THR A 67 -9.10 -0.90 -16.73
CA THR A 67 -9.13 -1.05 -18.20
C THR A 67 -10.17 -2.09 -18.62
N GLY A 68 -10.25 -3.22 -17.90
CA GLY A 68 -11.29 -4.23 -18.09
C GLY A 68 -12.69 -3.66 -17.85
N LEU A 69 -12.87 -2.94 -16.74
CA LEU A 69 -14.14 -2.33 -16.34
C LEU A 69 -14.62 -1.26 -17.33
N ILE A 70 -13.73 -0.38 -17.81
CA ILE A 70 -14.09 0.61 -18.83
C ILE A 70 -14.52 -0.08 -20.12
N SER A 71 -13.88 -1.21 -20.46
CA SER A 71 -14.22 -1.99 -21.65
C SER A 71 -15.57 -2.70 -21.57
N THR A 72 -16.24 -2.73 -20.40
CA THR A 72 -17.62 -3.25 -20.30
C THR A 72 -18.66 -2.18 -20.60
N ARG A 73 -18.29 -0.89 -20.76
CA ARG A 73 -19.27 0.19 -20.99
C ARG A 73 -20.24 -0.12 -22.13
N GLY A 74 -21.52 0.09 -21.86
CA GLY A 74 -22.59 -0.13 -22.84
C GLY A 74 -23.03 -1.59 -22.94
N THR A 75 -22.59 -2.43 -22.00
CA THR A 75 -23.11 -3.80 -21.84
C THR A 75 -24.29 -3.84 -20.87
N GLY A 76 -24.44 -2.84 -19.99
CA GLY A 76 -25.58 -2.66 -19.12
C GLY A 76 -26.60 -1.67 -19.69
N ALA A 77 -27.85 -1.76 -19.24
CA ALA A 77 -28.88 -0.77 -19.56
C ALA A 77 -28.91 0.33 -18.49
N GLY A 78 -28.79 1.60 -18.91
CA GLY A 78 -29.04 2.77 -18.05
C GLY A 78 -27.80 3.48 -17.53
N SER A 79 -28.02 4.63 -16.88
CA SER A 79 -26.96 5.52 -16.36
C SER A 79 -26.19 4.93 -15.18
N MET A 80 -26.75 3.94 -14.48
CA MET A 80 -26.15 3.31 -13.30
C MET A 80 -24.83 2.59 -13.62
N GLU A 81 -24.71 2.00 -14.81
CA GLU A 81 -23.46 1.38 -15.25
C GLU A 81 -22.34 2.43 -15.34
N SER A 82 -22.62 3.57 -15.99
CA SER A 82 -21.64 4.64 -16.15
C SER A 82 -21.24 5.26 -14.82
N ILE A 83 -22.21 5.45 -13.91
CA ILE A 83 -21.94 5.95 -12.55
C ILE A 83 -21.06 4.95 -11.79
N GLY A 84 -21.39 3.66 -11.79
CA GLY A 84 -20.59 2.65 -11.10
C GLY A 84 -19.16 2.57 -11.61
N ILE A 85 -18.97 2.59 -12.94
CA ILE A 85 -17.62 2.60 -13.55
C ILE A 85 -16.84 3.85 -13.13
N LEU A 86 -17.47 5.03 -13.12
CA LEU A 86 -16.83 6.27 -12.67
C LEU A 86 -16.48 6.22 -11.18
N SER A 87 -17.36 5.69 -10.33
CA SER A 87 -17.09 5.55 -8.90
C SER A 87 -15.90 4.64 -8.62
N ILE A 88 -15.81 3.48 -9.30
CA ILE A 88 -14.66 2.57 -9.15
C ILE A 88 -13.39 3.18 -9.75
N ALA A 89 -13.49 3.88 -10.89
CA ALA A 89 -12.36 4.60 -11.46
C ALA A 89 -11.78 5.65 -10.50
N ALA A 90 -12.65 6.42 -9.83
CA ALA A 90 -12.24 7.41 -8.84
C ALA A 90 -11.59 6.75 -7.62
N ALA A 91 -12.16 5.65 -7.11
CA ALA A 91 -11.57 4.91 -6.00
C ALA A 91 -10.17 4.35 -6.34
N ILE A 92 -10.02 3.80 -7.54
CA ILE A 92 -8.71 3.31 -8.04
C ILE A 92 -7.72 4.46 -8.17
N ALA A 93 -8.14 5.59 -8.73
CA ALA A 93 -7.28 6.77 -8.86
C ALA A 93 -6.81 7.28 -7.49
N LEU A 94 -7.70 7.33 -6.50
CA LEU A 94 -7.35 7.69 -5.13
C LEU A 94 -6.34 6.70 -4.53
N TRP A 95 -6.54 5.40 -4.73
CA TRP A 95 -5.63 4.39 -4.19
C TRP A 95 -4.23 4.51 -4.82
N VAL A 96 -4.17 4.61 -6.15
CA VAL A 96 -2.90 4.77 -6.88
C VAL A 96 -2.20 6.08 -6.51
N ALA A 97 -2.94 7.19 -6.39
CA ALA A 97 -2.37 8.48 -5.99
C ALA A 97 -1.79 8.46 -4.57
N ASN A 98 -2.39 7.67 -3.66
CA ASN A 98 -1.94 7.56 -2.27
C ASN A 98 -0.96 6.40 -2.03
N ILE A 99 -0.58 5.63 -3.05
CA ILE A 99 0.35 4.50 -2.88
C ILE A 99 1.71 4.94 -2.31
N GLY A 100 2.10 6.19 -2.58
CA GLY A 100 3.31 6.80 -2.04
C GLY A 100 3.37 6.77 -0.52
N LEU A 101 2.23 6.75 0.19
CA LEU A 101 2.20 6.61 1.64
C LEU A 101 2.81 5.27 2.11
N GLY A 102 2.58 4.18 1.37
CA GLY A 102 3.20 2.88 1.66
C GLY A 102 4.70 2.88 1.43
N ILE A 103 5.16 3.57 0.38
CA ILE A 103 6.59 3.70 0.08
C ILE A 103 7.27 4.56 1.15
N SER A 104 6.66 5.69 1.53
CA SER A 104 7.16 6.52 2.62
C SER A 104 7.20 5.77 3.95
N LEU A 105 6.24 4.89 4.22
CA LEU A 105 6.27 4.04 5.41
C LEU A 105 7.49 3.09 5.41
N ALA A 106 7.79 2.45 4.27
CA ALA A 106 8.97 1.61 4.13
C ALA A 106 10.28 2.41 4.34
N GLU A 107 10.41 3.58 3.71
CA GLU A 107 11.58 4.46 3.89
C GLU A 107 11.75 4.94 5.34
N MET A 108 10.65 5.26 6.01
CA MET A 108 10.67 5.64 7.42
C MET A 108 11.02 4.44 8.32
N GLY A 109 10.58 3.24 7.99
CA GLY A 109 10.96 2.01 8.65
C GLY A 109 12.46 1.71 8.52
N GLU A 110 13.05 1.88 7.35
CA GLU A 110 14.51 1.72 7.13
C GLU A 110 15.33 2.70 7.98
N LYS A 111 14.89 3.98 8.02
CA LYS A 111 15.54 4.99 8.88
C LYS A 111 15.40 4.66 10.36
N PHE A 112 14.23 4.16 10.77
CA PHE A 112 13.96 3.78 12.15
C PHE A 112 14.81 2.59 12.59
N THR A 113 14.86 1.52 11.80
CA THR A 113 15.67 0.33 12.09
C THR A 113 17.16 0.65 12.16
N ALA A 114 17.68 1.47 11.24
CA ALA A 114 19.06 1.96 11.28
C ALA A 114 19.35 2.80 12.53
N ALA A 115 18.43 3.70 12.91
CA ALA A 115 18.57 4.52 14.11
C ALA A 115 18.55 3.68 15.38
N MET A 116 17.67 2.67 15.46
CA MET A 116 17.61 1.73 16.58
C MET A 116 18.91 0.92 16.74
N ALA A 117 19.49 0.45 15.63
CA ALA A 117 20.78 -0.25 15.65
C ALA A 117 21.92 0.68 16.13
N GLY A 118 21.96 1.92 15.66
CA GLY A 118 22.93 2.92 16.11
C GLY A 118 22.79 3.26 17.60
N ALA A 119 21.54 3.39 18.08
CA ALA A 119 21.26 3.62 19.50
C ALA A 119 21.74 2.46 20.38
N ALA A 120 21.52 1.21 19.93
CA ALA A 120 22.02 0.02 20.61
C ALA A 120 23.56 -0.05 20.66
N ALA A 121 24.24 0.54 19.66
CA ALA A 121 25.69 0.70 19.64
C ALA A 121 26.20 1.89 20.48
N GLY A 122 25.32 2.60 21.19
CA GLY A 122 25.66 3.73 22.08
C GLY A 122 25.75 5.08 21.37
N ASN A 123 25.28 5.22 20.12
CA ASN A 123 25.25 6.49 19.43
C ASN A 123 24.06 7.36 19.90
N ALA A 124 24.36 8.53 20.46
CA ALA A 124 23.37 9.45 21.01
C ALA A 124 22.51 10.14 19.93
N GLU A 125 23.06 10.50 18.78
CA GLU A 125 22.29 11.07 17.67
C GLU A 125 21.29 10.06 17.09
N ALA A 126 21.68 8.78 17.01
CA ALA A 126 20.83 7.70 16.54
C ALA A 126 19.67 7.44 17.50
N ALA A 127 19.92 7.47 18.81
CA ALA A 127 18.88 7.38 19.84
C ALA A 127 17.87 8.54 19.75
N ALA A 128 18.36 9.77 19.55
CA ALA A 128 17.50 10.95 19.36
C ALA A 128 16.66 10.85 18.07
N THR A 129 17.24 10.30 17.01
CA THR A 129 16.55 10.07 15.72
C THR A 129 15.43 9.03 15.87
N ALA A 130 15.72 7.88 16.47
CA ALA A 130 14.72 6.83 16.73
C ALA A 130 13.56 7.37 17.60
N SER A 131 13.88 8.15 18.64
CA SER A 131 12.90 8.81 19.49
C SER A 131 12.04 9.83 18.72
N THR A 132 12.65 10.66 17.87
CA THR A 132 11.93 11.65 17.05
C THR A 132 10.96 10.97 16.08
N ILE A 133 11.40 9.89 15.41
CA ILE A 133 10.55 9.09 14.53
C ILE A 133 9.41 8.44 15.31
N GLY A 134 9.68 7.94 16.51
CA GLY A 134 8.67 7.43 17.43
C GLY A 134 7.64 8.50 17.82
N THR A 135 8.06 9.69 18.24
CA THR A 135 7.12 10.76 18.60
C THR A 135 6.26 11.18 17.40
N ALA A 136 6.87 11.36 16.22
CA ALA A 136 6.15 11.72 15.00
C ALA A 136 5.18 10.63 14.52
N GLY A 137 5.53 9.36 14.75
CA GLY A 137 4.67 8.21 14.46
C GLY A 137 3.49 8.05 15.42
N GLY A 138 3.47 8.76 16.55
CA GLY A 138 2.39 8.72 17.56
C GLY A 138 2.65 7.81 18.76
N PHE A 139 3.89 7.34 18.94
CA PHE A 139 4.30 6.39 19.98
C PHE A 139 4.50 6.98 21.36
N ALA A 140 5.09 8.17 21.39
CA ALA A 140 5.33 8.93 22.59
C ALA A 140 4.37 10.11 22.53
N GLN A 141 3.19 9.96 23.13
CA GLN A 141 2.32 11.10 23.39
C GLN A 141 2.93 11.87 24.56
N ALA A 142 3.10 13.18 24.38
CA ALA A 142 3.54 14.09 25.43
C ALA A 142 2.53 14.15 26.59
#